data_AF-A0A0V0H172-F1
#
_entry.id   AF-A0A0V0H172-F1
#
_cell.length_a   1.000
_cell.length_b   1.000
_cell.length_c   1.000
_cell.angle_alpha   90.00
_cell.angle_beta   90.00
_cell.angle_gamma   90.00
#
_symmetry.space_group_name_H-M   'P 1'
#
loop_
_entity.id
_entity.type
_entity.pdbx_description
1 polymer ?
#
loop_
_entity_poly.entity_id
_entity_poly.type
_entity_poly.pdbx_seq_one_letter_code
_entity_poly.pdbx_strand_id
1 'polypeptide(L)'
;MVLVRDPSAEITHAKGVKLGELLKRKAEEGVAVMIMLWDDETSLPIIKNKGVMRTHDEDSLAYFRDTKVVCKLVPRLHYKLPSFFAHHQKMIAVDSRSHLSSTSREITSFLGGLDLCDGRYDTEEHSLFRTLNTESHCYDFYQTSLSGA
;
A
#
# COMPACT_ATOMS: atom_id res chain seq x y z
N MET A 1 6.37 -3.48 -0.50
CA MET A 1 5.70 -4.78 -0.31
C MET A 1 5.53 -5.56 -1.61
N VAL A 2 5.30 -6.87 -1.50
CA VAL A 2 4.87 -7.78 -2.58
C VAL A 2 3.46 -8.29 -2.26
N LEU A 3 2.56 -8.32 -3.26
CA LEU A 3 1.15 -8.71 -3.06
C LEU A 3 0.94 -10.23 -3.16
N VAL A 4 1.62 -10.90 -4.08
CA VAL A 4 1.51 -12.35 -4.29
C VAL A 4 2.74 -13.04 -3.74
N ARG A 5 2.57 -13.73 -2.60
CA ARG A 5 3.65 -14.42 -1.86
C ARG A 5 3.45 -15.92 -1.75
N ASP A 6 2.26 -16.41 -2.06
CA ASP A 6 1.97 -17.85 -2.01
C ASP A 6 2.72 -18.56 -3.16
N PRO A 7 3.61 -19.52 -2.85
CA PRO A 7 4.34 -20.27 -3.86
C PRO A 7 3.42 -21.14 -4.72
N SER A 8 2.22 -21.48 -4.26
CA SER A 8 1.22 -22.25 -5.01
C SER A 8 0.37 -21.38 -5.94
N ALA A 9 0.38 -20.06 -5.82
CA ALA A 9 -0.44 -19.18 -6.65
C ALA A 9 -0.08 -19.29 -8.14
N GLU A 10 -1.06 -19.57 -9.01
CA GLU A 10 -0.86 -19.70 -10.46
C GLU A 10 -1.11 -18.37 -11.20
N ILE A 11 -0.52 -17.28 -10.71
CA ILE A 11 -0.62 -15.96 -11.34
C ILE A 11 0.70 -15.63 -12.03
N THR A 12 0.75 -15.88 -13.34
CA THR A 12 1.95 -15.68 -14.16
C THR A 12 2.48 -14.26 -14.01
N HIS A 13 3.79 -14.13 -13.78
CA HIS A 13 4.51 -12.87 -13.62
C HIS A 13 4.14 -12.01 -12.39
N ALA A 14 3.26 -12.46 -11.48
CA ALA A 14 2.89 -11.68 -10.30
C ALA A 14 3.78 -11.95 -9.08
N LYS A 15 4.34 -13.16 -8.97
CA LYS A 15 5.20 -13.56 -7.84
C LYS A 15 6.44 -12.66 -7.75
N GLY A 16 6.73 -12.19 -6.53
CA GLY A 16 7.91 -11.37 -6.26
C GLY A 16 7.85 -9.94 -6.80
N VAL A 17 6.78 -9.54 -7.50
CA VAL A 17 6.65 -8.17 -8.01
C VAL A 17 6.31 -7.23 -6.86
N LYS A 18 7.20 -6.26 -6.62
CA LYS A 18 6.97 -5.18 -5.66
C LYS A 18 5.88 -4.26 -6.19
N LEU A 19 4.89 -3.92 -5.34
CA LEU A 19 3.77 -3.04 -5.71
C LEU A 19 4.26 -1.71 -6.29
N GLY A 20 5.25 -1.07 -5.66
CA GLY A 20 5.80 0.19 -6.13
C GLY A 20 6.38 0.11 -7.56
N GLU A 21 7.09 -0.98 -7.87
CA GLU A 21 7.65 -1.22 -9.20
C GLU A 21 6.57 -1.50 -10.24
N LEU A 22 5.51 -2.24 -9.86
CA LEU A 22 4.34 -2.43 -10.72
C LEU A 22 3.71 -1.09 -11.10
N LEU A 23 3.44 -0.23 -10.12
CA LEU A 23 2.83 1.08 -10.34
C LEU A 23 3.70 1.98 -11.23
N LYS A 24 5.03 1.99 -11.02
CA LYS A 24 5.98 2.70 -11.90
C LYS A 24 5.90 2.20 -13.34
N ARG A 25 5.94 0.88 -13.55
CA ARG A 25 5.84 0.28 -14.90
C ARG A 25 4.53 0.63 -15.59
N LYS A 26 3.40 0.54 -14.88
CA LYS A 26 2.09 0.91 -15.45
C LYS A 26 2.03 2.38 -15.84
N ALA A 27 2.61 3.27 -15.03
CA ALA A 27 2.71 4.68 -15.38
C ALA A 27 3.62 4.92 -16.60
N GLU A 28 4.72 4.17 -16.74
CA GLU A 28 5.58 4.21 -17.93
C GLU A 28 4.87 3.75 -19.21
N GLU A 29 3.98 2.77 -19.10
CA GLU A 29 3.11 2.29 -20.19
C GLU A 29 1.97 3.27 -20.54
N GLY A 30 1.87 4.41 -19.84
CA GLY A 30 0.89 5.46 -20.11
C GLY A 30 -0.41 5.34 -19.30
N VAL A 31 -0.50 4.43 -18.32
CA VAL A 31 -1.64 4.39 -17.40
C VAL A 31 -1.56 5.57 -16.43
N ALA A 32 -2.67 6.27 -16.22
CA ALA A 32 -2.75 7.30 -15.19
C ALA A 32 -2.76 6.65 -13.79
N VAL A 33 -1.62 6.64 -13.11
CA VAL A 33 -1.50 6.07 -11.76
C VAL A 33 -1.49 7.22 -10.75
N MET A 34 -2.54 7.29 -9.92
CA MET A 34 -2.72 8.31 -8.90
C MET A 34 -2.85 7.67 -7.51
N ILE A 35 -2.13 8.23 -6.53
CA ILE A 35 -2.11 7.75 -5.16
C ILE A 35 -2.34 8.93 -4.22
N MET A 36 -3.36 8.81 -3.37
CA MET A 36 -3.60 9.72 -2.26
C MET A 36 -3.28 8.98 -0.97
N LEU A 37 -2.30 9.49 -0.23
CA LEU A 37 -1.94 8.98 1.09
C LEU A 37 -2.41 9.98 2.14
N TRP A 38 -2.85 9.49 3.28
CA TRP A 38 -3.06 10.37 4.41
C TRP A 38 -1.71 10.96 4.84
N ASP A 39 -1.66 12.28 4.98
CA ASP A 39 -0.52 13.02 5.51
C ASP A 39 -0.53 12.93 7.05
N ASP A 40 0.36 12.12 7.62
CA ASP A 40 0.59 12.10 9.06
C ASP A 40 1.38 13.34 9.46
N GLU A 41 0.66 14.43 9.73
CA GLU A 41 1.21 15.72 10.18
C GLU A 41 2.02 15.62 11.49
N THR A 42 1.99 14.48 12.20
CA THR A 42 2.86 14.24 13.38
C THR A 42 4.29 13.84 13.00
N SER A 43 4.56 13.61 11.71
CA SER A 43 5.88 13.32 11.14
C SER A 43 6.77 14.57 11.19
N LEU A 44 7.51 14.75 12.29
CA LEU A 44 8.45 15.86 12.40
C LEU A 44 9.65 15.66 11.45
N PRO A 45 9.99 16.62 10.57
CA PRO A 45 11.09 16.50 9.61
C PRO A 45 12.49 16.37 10.25
N ILE A 46 12.61 16.56 11.58
CA ILE A 46 13.87 16.52 12.33
C ILE A 46 14.13 15.13 12.93
N ILE A 47 13.12 14.25 13.02
CA ILE A 47 13.24 12.92 13.65
C ILE A 47 12.80 11.84 12.66
N LYS A 48 13.74 11.42 11.80
CA LYS A 48 13.73 10.13 11.09
C LYS A 48 12.44 9.75 10.32
N ASN A 49 11.65 10.69 9.79
CA ASN A 49 10.45 10.39 8.98
C ASN A 49 9.57 9.27 9.58
N LYS A 50 9.48 9.20 10.90
CA LYS A 50 8.63 8.25 11.60
C LYS A 50 7.62 9.08 12.38
N GLY A 51 6.49 9.35 11.74
CA GLY A 51 5.30 9.84 12.43
C GLY A 51 4.95 8.93 13.61
N VAL A 52 4.26 9.48 14.59
CA VAL A 52 3.84 8.73 15.79
C VAL A 52 2.95 7.56 15.40
N MET A 53 2.27 7.66 14.25
CA MET A 53 1.32 6.67 13.76
C MET A 53 1.95 5.60 12.86
N ARG A 54 3.29 5.57 12.77
CA ARG A 54 4.07 4.56 12.01
C ARG A 54 3.61 4.41 10.56
N THR A 55 3.22 5.50 9.92
CA THR A 55 2.93 5.54 8.48
C THR A 55 4.23 5.58 7.66
N HIS A 56 4.15 5.08 6.43
CA HIS A 56 5.22 5.16 5.42
C HIS A 56 4.85 6.15 4.31
N ASP A 57 4.06 7.18 4.64
CA ASP A 57 3.51 8.15 3.71
C ASP A 57 4.61 9.02 3.07
N GLU A 58 5.51 9.58 3.88
CA GLU A 58 6.65 10.36 3.38
C GLU A 58 7.64 9.52 2.56
N ASP A 59 7.94 8.30 3.03
CA ASP A 59 8.80 7.35 2.31
C ASP A 59 8.19 6.97 0.95
N SER A 60 6.87 6.77 0.91
CA SER A 60 6.14 6.46 -0.32
C SER A 60 6.12 7.65 -1.28
N LEU A 61 5.87 8.85 -0.78
CA LEU A 61 5.96 10.08 -1.59
C LEU A 61 7.35 10.22 -2.21
N ALA A 62 8.40 10.06 -1.40
CA ALA A 62 9.78 10.12 -1.88
C ALA A 62 10.09 9.05 -2.92
N TYR A 63 9.61 7.82 -2.72
CA TYR A 63 9.81 6.70 -3.64
C TYR A 63 9.22 6.93 -5.06
N PHE A 64 8.17 7.76 -5.18
CA PHE A 64 7.53 8.09 -6.46
C PHE A 64 7.90 9.47 -7.05
N ARG A 65 8.67 10.31 -6.32
CA ARG A 65 8.95 11.71 -6.66
C ARG A 65 9.37 11.94 -8.11
N ASP A 66 10.27 11.12 -8.63
CA ASP A 66 10.86 11.26 -9.96
C ASP A 66 10.30 10.22 -10.96
N THR A 67 9.02 9.89 -10.83
CA THR A 67 8.34 8.90 -11.70
C THR A 67 7.07 9.47 -12.30
N LYS A 68 6.47 8.76 -13.26
CA LYS A 68 5.16 9.12 -13.84
C LYS A 68 3.97 8.86 -12.90
N VAL A 69 4.19 8.28 -11.72
CA VAL A 69 3.14 8.08 -10.72
C VAL A 69 2.84 9.39 -10.00
N VAL A 70 1.58 9.80 -9.98
CA VAL A 70 1.15 10.99 -9.23
C VAL A 70 0.83 10.58 -7.80
N CYS A 71 1.79 10.74 -6.88
CA CYS A 71 1.60 10.49 -5.46
C CYS A 71 1.45 11.81 -4.69
N LYS A 72 0.44 11.90 -3.83
CA LYS A 72 0.14 13.09 -3.01
C LYS A 72 -0.16 12.71 -1.57
N LEU A 73 0.42 13.47 -0.65
CA LEU A 73 0.01 13.52 0.75
C LEU A 73 -1.22 14.41 0.87
N VAL A 74 -2.23 13.93 1.58
CA VAL A 74 -3.51 14.58 1.74
C VAL A 74 -3.78 14.77 3.23
N PRO A 75 -3.68 16.01 3.76
CA PRO A 75 -3.97 16.29 5.15
C PRO A 75 -5.47 16.16 5.43
N ARG A 76 -5.79 15.80 6.67
CA ARG A 76 -7.15 15.80 7.18
C ARG A 76 -7.32 16.98 8.14
N LEU A 77 -7.63 18.14 7.56
CA LEU A 77 -7.82 19.36 8.32
C LEU A 77 -9.07 19.27 9.19
N HIS A 78 -8.91 19.52 10.49
CA HIS A 78 -10.02 19.64 11.43
C HIS A 78 -9.87 20.92 12.25
N TYR A 79 -10.88 21.79 12.18
CA TYR A 79 -10.88 23.16 12.71
C TYR A 79 -10.59 23.29 14.22
N LYS A 80 -10.81 22.25 15.02
CA LYS A 80 -10.54 22.26 16.49
C LYS A 80 -9.36 21.41 16.93
N LEU A 81 -8.98 20.43 16.11
CA LEU A 81 -8.01 19.40 16.47
C LEU A 81 -7.23 19.03 15.22
N PRO A 82 -6.41 19.96 14.69
CA PRO A 82 -5.52 19.62 13.58
C PRO A 82 -4.66 18.42 13.99
N SER A 83 -4.43 17.51 13.05
CA SER A 83 -3.59 16.31 13.22
C SER A 83 -4.15 15.14 14.05
N PHE A 84 -5.39 15.19 14.57
CA PHE A 84 -6.01 14.04 15.29
C PHE A 84 -6.89 13.14 14.41
N PHE A 85 -7.28 13.60 13.23
CA PHE A 85 -8.12 12.84 12.31
C PHE A 85 -7.30 12.38 11.11
N ALA A 86 -7.64 11.23 10.57
CA ALA A 86 -7.01 10.65 9.40
C ALA A 86 -8.00 10.47 8.25
N HIS A 87 -7.50 10.47 7.02
CA HIS A 87 -8.23 9.84 5.93
C HIS A 87 -8.04 8.33 6.04
N HIS A 88 -9.02 7.63 6.62
CA HIS A 88 -8.93 6.20 6.90
C HIS A 88 -9.47 5.29 5.77
N GLN A 89 -9.81 5.88 4.63
CA GLN A 89 -10.35 5.17 3.47
C GLN A 89 -9.27 4.29 2.83
N LYS A 90 -9.60 3.01 2.59
CA LYS A 90 -8.79 2.13 1.74
C LYS A 90 -9.59 1.81 0.50
N MET A 91 -9.13 2.31 -0.65
CA MET A 91 -9.79 2.12 -1.93
C MET A 91 -8.76 1.92 -3.04
N ILE A 92 -9.07 1.03 -3.97
CA ILE A 92 -8.38 0.90 -5.26
C ILE A 92 -9.45 1.00 -6.33
N ALA A 93 -9.29 1.89 -7.30
CA ALA A 93 -10.16 1.97 -8.47
C ALA A 93 -9.30 1.80 -9.74
N VAL A 94 -9.74 0.92 -10.64
CA VAL A 94 -9.05 0.61 -11.90
C VAL A 94 -10.06 0.49 -13.03
N ASP A 95 -9.64 0.82 -14.24
CA ASP A 95 -10.36 0.44 -15.44
C ASP A 95 -9.99 -1.00 -15.83
N SER A 96 -10.97 -1.89 -15.84
CA SER A 96 -10.81 -3.31 -16.17
C SER A 96 -11.55 -3.64 -17.45
N ARG A 97 -11.23 -4.80 -18.04
CA ARG A 97 -11.94 -5.28 -19.23
C ARG A 97 -13.37 -5.63 -18.84
N SER A 98 -14.34 -5.12 -19.60
CA SER A 98 -15.73 -5.45 -19.34
C SER A 98 -16.03 -6.91 -19.67
N HIS A 99 -16.93 -7.51 -18.89
CA HIS A 99 -17.44 -8.85 -19.15
C HIS A 99 -18.33 -8.94 -20.40
N LEU A 100 -18.91 -7.81 -20.84
CA LEU A 100 -19.89 -7.78 -21.93
C LEU A 100 -19.26 -7.65 -23.32
N SER A 101 -18.09 -7.02 -23.43
CA SER A 101 -17.38 -6.86 -24.70
C SER A 101 -15.87 -6.83 -24.50
N SER A 102 -15.17 -7.46 -25.43
CA SER A 102 -13.72 -7.55 -25.45
C SER A 102 -13.01 -6.20 -25.62
N THR A 103 -13.72 -5.19 -26.14
CA THR A 103 -13.20 -3.85 -26.46
C THR A 103 -13.66 -2.77 -25.49
N SER A 104 -14.67 -3.03 -24.65
CA SER A 104 -15.12 -2.08 -23.65
C SER A 104 -14.39 -2.27 -22.32
N ARG A 105 -14.32 -1.18 -21.56
CA ARG A 105 -13.73 -1.14 -20.22
C ARG A 105 -14.76 -0.65 -19.23
N GLU A 106 -14.65 -1.10 -18.00
CA GLU A 106 -15.51 -0.70 -16.88
C GLU A 106 -14.66 -0.32 -15.67
N ILE A 107 -15.25 0.40 -14.72
CA ILE A 107 -14.55 0.76 -13.49
C ILE A 107 -14.80 -0.34 -12.45
N THR A 108 -13.73 -0.98 -12.00
CA THR A 108 -13.73 -1.91 -10.87
C THR A 108 -13.12 -1.21 -9.66
N SER A 109 -13.82 -1.27 -8.52
CA SER A 109 -13.36 -0.68 -7.28
C SER A 109 -13.31 -1.71 -6.15
N PHE A 110 -12.25 -1.65 -5.35
CA PHE A 110 -12.06 -2.43 -4.14
C PHE A 110 -12.14 -1.47 -2.95
N LEU A 111 -12.96 -1.80 -1.96
CA LEU A 111 -13.09 -1.05 -0.71
C LEU A 111 -13.01 -2.04 0.46
N GLY A 112 -12.39 -1.64 1.58
CA GLY A 112 -12.34 -2.52 2.74
C GLY A 112 -11.47 -2.01 3.88
N GLY A 113 -11.05 -2.92 4.75
CA GLY A 113 -10.21 -2.64 5.92
C GLY A 113 -8.70 -2.81 5.71
N LEU A 114 -8.28 -3.32 4.54
CA LEU A 114 -6.87 -3.63 4.26
C LEU A 114 -6.18 -2.48 3.53
N ASP A 115 -5.22 -1.84 4.19
CA ASP A 115 -4.26 -0.96 3.53
C ASP A 115 -3.22 -1.79 2.77
N LEU A 116 -2.71 -1.26 1.66
CA LEU A 116 -1.54 -1.82 0.97
C LEU A 116 -0.23 -1.41 1.67
N CYS A 117 -0.07 -1.79 2.93
CA CYS A 117 1.15 -1.60 3.73
C CYS A 117 1.56 -2.88 4.50
N ASP A 118 2.71 -2.82 5.16
CA ASP A 118 3.33 -3.89 5.94
C ASP A 118 2.39 -4.50 6.99
N GLY A 119 2.56 -5.78 7.26
CA GLY A 119 1.79 -6.53 8.26
C GLY A 119 0.34 -6.87 7.90
N ARG A 120 -0.14 -6.54 6.69
CA ARG A 120 -1.53 -6.83 6.26
C ARG A 120 -1.65 -8.15 5.50
N TYR A 121 -0.56 -8.68 4.99
CA TYR A 121 -0.57 -9.98 4.31
C TYR A 121 -0.65 -11.10 5.34
N ASP A 122 -1.67 -11.94 5.25
CA ASP A 122 -1.82 -13.13 6.06
C ASP A 122 -2.73 -14.16 5.36
N THR A 123 -2.85 -15.35 5.96
CA THR A 123 -3.83 -16.36 5.60
C THR A 123 -4.71 -16.67 6.80
N GLU A 124 -5.77 -17.46 6.62
CA GLU A 124 -6.64 -17.89 7.72
C GLU A 124 -5.91 -18.74 8.78
N GLU A 125 -4.69 -19.22 8.49
CA GLU A 125 -3.87 -19.92 9.49
C GLU A 125 -3.31 -19.01 10.59
N HIS A 126 -3.19 -17.70 10.32
CA HIS A 126 -2.68 -16.69 11.25
C HIS A 126 -1.44 -17.15 12.03
N SER A 127 -0.44 -17.65 11.30
CA SER A 127 0.70 -18.31 11.92
C SER A 127 1.55 -17.33 12.73
N LEU A 128 1.79 -17.66 14.01
CA LEU A 128 2.66 -16.85 14.86
C LEU A 128 4.16 -17.04 14.55
N PHE A 129 4.55 -18.26 14.16
CA PHE A 129 5.97 -18.64 14.05
C PHE A 129 6.34 -19.40 12.77
N ARG A 130 5.41 -20.12 12.14
CA ARG A 130 5.75 -21.04 11.04
C ARG A 130 6.18 -20.31 9.77
N THR A 131 5.70 -19.08 9.59
CA THR A 131 5.95 -18.29 8.38
C THR A 131 7.03 -17.23 8.53
N LEU A 132 7.57 -17.03 9.75
CA LEU A 132 8.59 -16.00 10.02
C LEU A 132 9.85 -16.17 9.16
N ASN A 133 10.19 -17.40 8.79
CA ASN A 133 11.35 -17.72 7.96
C ASN A 133 10.98 -18.12 6.53
N THR A 134 9.72 -17.95 6.12
CA THR A 134 9.25 -18.25 4.75
C THR A 134 9.07 -16.97 3.95
N GLU A 135 9.01 -17.07 2.63
CA GLU A 135 8.81 -15.92 1.73
C GLU A 135 7.54 -15.10 2.07
N SER A 136 6.56 -15.73 2.73
CA SER A 136 5.31 -15.08 3.14
C SER A 136 5.52 -13.93 4.12
N HIS A 137 6.37 -14.09 5.15
CA HIS A 137 6.51 -13.11 6.23
C HIS A 137 7.96 -12.74 6.60
N CYS A 138 9.00 -13.35 6.01
CA CYS A 138 10.40 -13.10 6.39
C CYS A 138 10.90 -11.66 6.19
N TYR A 139 10.24 -10.88 5.33
CA TYR A 139 10.51 -9.45 5.12
C TYR A 139 9.32 -8.55 5.52
N ASP A 140 8.36 -9.08 6.28
CA ASP A 140 7.11 -8.41 6.65
C ASP A 140 6.64 -8.82 8.05
N PHE A 141 7.59 -8.99 8.98
CA PHE A 141 7.28 -9.19 10.39
C PHE A 141 6.68 -7.91 10.98
N TYR A 142 5.47 -8.01 11.52
CA TYR A 142 4.75 -6.86 12.05
C TYR A 142 4.17 -7.16 13.43
N GLN A 143 4.78 -6.54 14.45
CA GLN A 143 4.37 -6.66 15.85
C GLN A 143 4.49 -5.28 16.53
N THR A 144 3.37 -4.75 17.01
CA THR A 144 3.31 -3.41 17.61
C THR A 144 3.04 -3.43 19.10
N SER A 145 2.71 -4.58 19.67
CA SER A 145 2.33 -4.75 21.09
C SER A 145 3.53 -4.96 22.00
N LEU A 146 4.69 -5.40 21.48
CA LEU A 146 5.91 -5.65 22.25
C LEU A 146 7.03 -4.71 21.81
N SER A 147 7.64 -4.01 22.77
CA SER A 147 8.78 -3.14 22.51
C SER A 147 10.02 -3.95 22.14
N GLY A 148 10.69 -3.56 21.06
CA GLY A 148 11.94 -4.18 20.61
C GLY A 148 11.80 -5.50 19.85
N ALA A 149 10.56 -5.88 19.50
CA ALA A 149 10.28 -6.99 18.60
C ALA A 149 10.67 -6.65 17.14
#